data_AF-A0A9P7JH59-F1
#
_entry.id   AF-A0A9P7JH59-F1
#
_cell.length_a   1.000
_cell.length_b   1.000
_cell.length_c   1.000
_cell.angle_alpha   90.00
_cell.angle_beta   90.00
_cell.angle_gamma   90.00
#
_symmetry.space_group_name_H-M   'P 1'
#
loop_
_entity.id
_entity.type
_entity.pdbx_description
1 polymer ?
#
loop_
_entity_poly.entity_id
_entity_poly.type
_entity_poly.pdbx_seq_one_letter_code
_entity_poly.pdbx_strand_id
1 'polypeptide(L)'
;MARLDDMATRIIAAWYFLHQDETYPVTNFSAFSPNDEATNQHVNVQADHYTLVREIGAAGTVLLNNENDTLPLNKPRNLVLIGSDAGPDNSGPNEFSDQGGSDGILAMGWGSGSVLDRTVAACVFWDFDDWNAALAGNMAYGEAVALVFTNSDSGEDDITVDGNQGDRNNLTAWHNGDDLILAVAAQNNNTIVVVNSVGPLIIEPWIEHPNITAVVWAGIQGQEVGNAIADVLYGAYNPSGKLPYTIAKDFADYPAQLITDDSGSEIVTIDYTEGLFIDYRHFDQANITPRFEFGSGLSYTTFTYSELAVTPIQSSDTDQEDLIAAWENEEASPIAEGFSTALACIPGNFQGREHWTCIRDEIPQFYIFRPPLASLHQS
;
A
#
# COMPACT_ATOMS: atom_id res chain seq x y z
N MET A 1 27.09 -30.51 -19.18
CA MET A 1 28.15 -29.55 -18.78
C MET A 1 27.72 -28.12 -19.08
N ALA A 2 27.56 -27.71 -20.35
CA ALA A 2 27.21 -26.33 -20.70
C ALA A 2 26.05 -25.67 -19.91
N ARG A 3 24.94 -26.39 -19.62
CA ARG A 3 23.84 -25.84 -18.82
C ARG A 3 24.20 -25.63 -17.34
N LEU A 4 24.99 -26.52 -16.75
CA LEU A 4 25.46 -26.39 -15.38
C LEU A 4 26.49 -25.25 -15.28
N ASP A 5 27.35 -25.11 -16.29
CA ASP A 5 28.33 -24.04 -16.37
C ASP A 5 27.63 -22.66 -16.52
N ASP A 6 26.55 -22.58 -17.31
CA ASP A 6 25.70 -21.38 -17.42
C ASP A 6 25.06 -21.00 -16.07
N MET A 7 24.49 -21.96 -15.33
CA MET A 7 23.94 -21.72 -13.99
C MET A 7 25.00 -21.20 -13.01
N ALA A 8 26.16 -21.86 -12.95
CA ALA A 8 27.26 -21.45 -12.08
C ALA A 8 27.81 -20.07 -12.48
N THR A 9 27.90 -19.80 -13.78
CA THR A 9 28.34 -18.49 -14.29
C THR A 9 27.40 -17.38 -13.82
N ARG A 10 26.08 -17.57 -13.88
CA ARG A 10 25.09 -16.57 -13.41
C ARG A 10 25.19 -16.27 -11.93
N ILE A 11 25.35 -17.31 -11.10
CA ILE A 11 25.50 -17.16 -9.64
C ILE A 11 26.78 -16.39 -9.31
N ILE A 12 27.91 -16.81 -9.88
CA ILE A 12 29.21 -16.21 -9.60
C ILE A 12 29.34 -14.81 -10.21
N ALA A 13 28.71 -14.56 -11.36
CA ALA A 13 28.67 -13.22 -11.96
C ALA A 13 27.97 -12.21 -11.05
N ALA A 14 26.83 -12.55 -10.45
CA ALA A 14 26.14 -11.67 -9.49
C ALA A 14 26.99 -11.39 -8.23
N TRP A 15 27.69 -12.40 -7.74
CA TRP A 15 28.59 -12.28 -6.58
C TRP A 15 29.74 -11.30 -6.84
N TYR A 16 30.40 -11.41 -8.00
CA TYR A 16 31.44 -10.45 -8.42
C TYR A 16 30.88 -9.07 -8.76
N PHE A 17 29.71 -9.00 -9.40
CA PHE A 17 29.07 -7.73 -9.77
C PHE A 17 28.78 -6.85 -8.55
N LEU A 18 28.40 -7.47 -7.42
CA LEU A 18 28.15 -6.80 -6.15
C LEU A 18 29.40 -6.71 -5.25
N HIS A 19 30.59 -7.05 -5.77
CA HIS A 19 31.87 -6.99 -5.06
C HIS A 19 31.92 -7.77 -3.74
N GLN A 20 31.17 -8.87 -3.66
CA GLN A 20 31.14 -9.71 -2.46
C GLN A 20 32.39 -10.61 -2.33
N ASP A 21 33.28 -10.59 -3.31
CA ASP A 21 34.57 -11.30 -3.35
C ASP A 21 35.71 -10.60 -2.61
N GLU A 22 35.53 -9.35 -2.21
CA GLU A 22 36.52 -8.56 -1.49
C GLU A 22 36.35 -8.72 0.03
N THR A 23 35.68 -7.76 0.69
CA THR A 23 35.39 -7.79 2.12
C THR A 23 33.89 -7.81 2.34
N TYR A 24 33.36 -8.92 2.86
CA TYR A 24 31.94 -9.07 3.16
C TYR A 24 31.73 -9.55 4.61
N PRO A 25 30.74 -9.02 5.36
CA PRO A 25 30.47 -9.46 6.72
C PRO A 25 30.12 -10.94 6.80
N VAL A 26 30.54 -11.60 7.88
CA VAL A 26 30.12 -12.98 8.17
C VAL A 26 28.73 -13.00 8.81
N THR A 27 27.95 -14.04 8.53
CA THR A 27 26.67 -14.27 9.18
C THR A 27 26.85 -14.43 10.69
N ASN A 28 26.00 -13.75 11.48
CA ASN A 28 26.07 -13.67 12.94
C ASN A 28 24.73 -14.03 13.64
N PHE A 29 23.83 -14.68 12.91
CA PHE A 29 22.54 -15.17 13.39
C PHE A 29 22.10 -16.40 12.58
N SER A 30 21.14 -17.15 13.11
CA SER A 30 20.48 -18.27 12.41
C SER A 30 18.97 -18.14 12.57
N ALA A 31 18.27 -17.91 11.46
CA ALA A 31 16.82 -17.84 11.44
C ALA A 31 16.15 -19.15 11.89
N PHE A 32 16.80 -20.30 11.65
CA PHE A 32 16.29 -21.63 12.05
C PHE A 32 16.55 -21.97 13.52
N SER A 33 17.32 -21.16 14.23
CA SER A 33 17.65 -21.41 15.64
C SER A 33 17.78 -20.10 16.40
N PRO A 34 16.72 -19.28 16.49
CA PRO A 34 16.80 -17.89 16.99
C PRO A 34 17.21 -17.77 18.46
N ASN A 35 17.04 -18.85 19.23
CA ASN A 35 17.39 -18.92 20.66
C ASN A 35 18.80 -19.48 20.95
N ASP A 36 19.57 -19.82 19.91
CA ASP A 36 20.95 -20.28 20.08
C ASP A 36 21.90 -19.09 20.31
N GLU A 37 22.27 -18.84 21.57
CA GLU A 37 23.18 -17.76 21.96
C GLU A 37 24.59 -17.92 21.35
N ALA A 38 25.01 -19.14 20.97
CA ALA A 38 26.31 -19.35 20.35
C ALA A 38 26.37 -18.81 18.91
N THR A 39 25.22 -18.84 18.23
CA THR A 39 25.10 -18.43 16.82
C THR A 39 24.48 -17.04 16.67
N ASN A 40 23.53 -16.65 17.53
CA ASN A 40 22.82 -15.36 17.46
C ASN A 40 23.50 -14.30 18.33
N GLN A 41 24.34 -13.49 17.69
CA GLN A 41 25.13 -12.46 18.37
C GLN A 41 24.37 -11.16 18.63
N HIS A 42 23.12 -11.06 18.17
CA HIS A 42 22.25 -9.88 18.34
C HIS A 42 22.91 -8.55 17.93
N VAL A 43 23.68 -8.56 16.84
CA VAL A 43 24.35 -7.35 16.34
C VAL A 43 23.29 -6.33 15.91
N ASN A 44 23.31 -5.16 16.53
CA ASN A 44 22.41 -4.07 16.17
C ASN A 44 22.86 -3.39 14.88
N VAL A 45 22.06 -3.53 13.82
CA VAL A 45 22.30 -2.95 12.48
C VAL A 45 21.32 -1.84 12.12
N GLN A 46 20.51 -1.36 13.08
CA GLN A 46 19.41 -0.42 12.82
C GLN A 46 19.86 1.01 12.53
N ALA A 47 21.00 1.44 13.08
CA ALA A 47 21.48 2.83 12.98
C ALA A 47 20.33 3.85 13.22
N ASP A 48 20.14 4.80 12.30
CA ASP A 48 19.03 5.76 12.25
C ASP A 48 17.99 5.41 11.17
N HIS A 49 17.93 4.16 10.70
CA HIS A 49 17.04 3.75 9.61
C HIS A 49 15.55 3.99 9.91
N TYR A 50 15.16 4.04 11.19
CA TYR A 50 13.80 4.40 11.62
C TYR A 50 13.36 5.77 11.07
N THR A 51 14.29 6.70 10.83
CA THR A 51 13.96 8.02 10.27
C THR A 51 13.34 7.90 8.88
N LEU A 52 13.89 7.02 8.03
CA LEU A 52 13.35 6.73 6.70
C LEU A 52 12.03 5.96 6.78
N VAL A 53 11.88 5.03 7.72
CA VAL A 53 10.61 4.29 7.93
C VAL A 53 9.49 5.26 8.29
N ARG A 54 9.74 6.19 9.23
CA ARG A 54 8.78 7.24 9.60
C ARG A 54 8.45 8.17 8.44
N GLU A 55 9.46 8.58 7.67
CA GLU A 55 9.25 9.43 6.48
C GLU A 55 8.39 8.72 5.43
N ILE A 56 8.67 7.45 5.14
CA ILE A 56 7.87 6.64 4.20
C ILE A 56 6.44 6.47 4.73
N GLY A 57 6.25 6.18 6.01
CA GLY A 57 4.92 6.05 6.61
C GLY A 57 4.10 7.34 6.48
N ALA A 58 4.69 8.49 6.79
CA ALA A 58 4.01 9.77 6.68
C ALA A 58 3.73 10.15 5.20
N ALA A 59 4.71 9.97 4.32
CA ALA A 59 4.59 10.28 2.89
C ALA A 59 3.63 9.34 2.15
N GLY A 60 3.51 8.08 2.60
CA GLY A 60 2.63 7.06 2.04
C GLY A 60 1.19 7.11 2.56
N THR A 61 0.92 7.85 3.65
CA THR A 61 -0.43 8.02 4.19
C THR A 61 -1.32 8.76 3.18
N VAL A 62 -2.47 8.19 2.85
CA VAL A 62 -3.45 8.76 1.92
C VAL A 62 -4.63 9.33 2.69
N LEU A 63 -4.87 10.63 2.57
CA LEU A 63 -6.06 11.27 3.14
C LEU A 63 -7.23 11.11 2.15
N LEU A 64 -8.26 10.35 2.50
CA LEU A 64 -9.39 10.05 1.60
C LEU A 64 -10.57 10.98 1.78
N ASN A 65 -10.81 11.42 3.02
CA ASN A 65 -11.86 12.38 3.35
C ASN A 65 -11.34 13.38 4.39
N ASN A 66 -11.75 14.65 4.28
CA ASN A 66 -11.45 15.69 5.26
C ASN A 66 -12.48 16.83 5.18
N GLU A 67 -13.59 16.64 5.88
CA GLU A 67 -14.68 17.59 5.96
C GLU A 67 -14.37 18.73 6.93
N ASN A 68 -14.75 19.96 6.57
CA ASN A 68 -14.62 21.16 7.40
C ASN A 68 -13.20 21.43 7.94
N ASP A 69 -12.16 21.02 7.20
CA ASP A 69 -10.76 21.12 7.63
C ASP A 69 -10.52 20.50 9.03
N THR A 70 -11.17 19.37 9.30
CA THR A 70 -11.07 18.65 10.58
C THR A 70 -9.62 18.28 10.89
N LEU A 71 -8.88 17.84 9.87
CA LEU A 71 -7.44 17.67 9.90
C LEU A 71 -6.73 18.83 9.17
N PRO A 72 -5.57 19.28 9.67
CA PRO A 72 -4.85 18.76 10.83
C PRO A 72 -5.47 19.17 12.18
N LEU A 73 -5.31 18.32 13.20
CA LEU A 73 -5.81 18.55 14.55
C LEU A 73 -5.16 19.79 15.18
N ASN A 74 -6.01 20.69 15.70
CA ASN A 74 -5.56 21.91 16.37
C ASN A 74 -5.90 21.87 17.88
N LYS A 75 -5.11 21.11 18.64
CA LYS A 75 -5.19 21.04 20.11
C LYS A 75 -6.61 20.79 20.64
N PRO A 76 -7.26 19.66 20.28
CA PRO A 76 -8.57 19.33 20.80
C PRO A 76 -8.55 19.29 22.33
N ARG A 77 -9.67 19.68 22.96
CA ARG A 77 -9.78 19.74 24.43
C ARG A 77 -9.64 18.35 25.07
N ASN A 78 -10.20 17.35 24.41
CA ASN A 78 -10.20 15.94 24.81
C ASN A 78 -10.36 15.08 23.54
N LEU A 79 -9.74 13.91 23.53
CA LEU A 79 -9.80 12.93 22.44
C LEU A 79 -9.83 11.52 23.02
N VAL A 80 -10.48 10.61 22.30
CA VAL A 80 -10.52 9.18 22.63
C VAL A 80 -9.95 8.36 21.48
N LEU A 81 -9.20 7.31 21.82
CA LEU A 81 -8.73 6.29 20.88
C LEU A 81 -9.61 5.06 21.02
N ILE A 82 -10.15 4.56 19.91
CA ILE A 82 -11.06 3.42 19.87
C ILE A 82 -10.58 2.44 18.81
N GLY A 83 -10.60 1.16 19.14
CA GLY A 83 -10.19 0.08 18.24
C GLY A 83 -8.87 -0.54 18.67
N SER A 84 -8.79 -1.87 18.66
CA SER A 84 -7.60 -2.64 19.05
C SER A 84 -6.37 -2.21 18.26
N ASP A 85 -6.56 -1.85 16.99
CA ASP A 85 -5.54 -1.33 16.08
C ASP A 85 -4.87 -0.02 16.53
N ALA A 86 -5.43 0.69 17.53
CA ALA A 86 -4.78 1.85 18.15
C ALA A 86 -3.76 1.47 19.25
N GLY A 87 -3.75 0.21 19.68
CA GLY A 87 -2.97 -0.31 20.81
C GLY A 87 -1.82 -1.23 20.37
N PRO A 88 -0.92 -1.60 21.30
CA PRO A 88 0.05 -2.65 21.05
C PRO A 88 -0.63 -4.02 21.01
N ASP A 89 0.02 -4.97 20.34
CA ASP A 89 -0.31 -6.40 20.34
C ASP A 89 -0.37 -6.95 21.77
N ASN A 90 -1.24 -7.94 22.03
CA ASN A 90 -1.58 -8.36 23.39
C ASN A 90 -0.41 -9.01 24.14
N SER A 91 0.43 -9.75 23.42
CA SER A 91 1.63 -10.43 23.96
C SER A 91 2.93 -9.90 23.35
N GLY A 92 2.85 -8.75 22.68
CA GLY A 92 3.97 -8.00 22.11
C GLY A 92 4.14 -8.21 20.60
N PRO A 93 4.94 -7.34 19.94
CA PRO A 93 4.92 -7.12 18.48
C PRO A 93 5.42 -8.28 17.59
N ASN A 94 5.72 -9.44 18.19
CA ASN A 94 6.21 -10.63 17.51
C ASN A 94 5.60 -11.90 18.12
N GLU A 95 4.40 -11.79 18.69
CA GLU A 95 3.75 -12.93 19.34
C GLU A 95 3.34 -14.01 18.34
N PHE A 96 3.02 -13.60 17.11
CA PHE A 96 2.68 -14.51 16.02
C PHE A 96 3.92 -14.90 15.22
N SER A 97 4.06 -16.21 14.96
CA SER A 97 5.06 -16.71 14.00
C SER A 97 4.76 -16.10 12.63
N ASP A 98 5.78 -15.56 11.97
CA ASP A 98 5.69 -14.91 10.66
C ASP A 98 4.59 -13.84 10.59
N GLN A 99 4.31 -13.20 11.73
CA GLN A 99 3.24 -12.22 11.93
C GLN A 99 1.83 -12.72 11.56
N GLY A 100 1.62 -14.05 11.61
CA GLY A 100 0.36 -14.74 11.30
C GLY A 100 -0.75 -14.57 12.34
N GLY A 101 -1.12 -13.33 12.63
CA GLY A 101 -2.19 -12.96 13.53
C GLY A 101 -2.46 -11.46 13.46
N SER A 102 -3.63 -11.06 13.94
CA SER A 102 -4.05 -9.66 13.91
C SER A 102 -4.68 -9.31 15.25
N ASP A 103 -3.86 -8.77 16.14
CA ASP A 103 -4.30 -8.05 17.33
C ASP A 103 -3.37 -6.84 17.56
N GLY A 104 -3.91 -5.76 18.13
CA GLY A 104 -3.15 -4.51 18.15
C GLY A 104 -2.99 -3.89 16.75
N ILE A 105 -2.02 -2.97 16.65
CA ILE A 105 -1.72 -2.18 15.44
C ILE A 105 -1.18 -3.04 14.29
N LEU A 106 -1.86 -3.03 13.14
CA LEU A 106 -1.39 -3.76 11.96
C LEU A 106 -0.23 -3.03 11.26
N ALA A 107 1.00 -3.44 11.54
CA ALA A 107 2.21 -2.82 10.99
C ALA A 107 2.74 -3.51 9.73
N MET A 108 2.39 -4.77 9.48
CA MET A 108 2.74 -5.58 8.29
C MET A 108 1.78 -6.77 8.12
N GLY A 109 1.66 -7.29 6.89
CA GLY A 109 1.00 -8.57 6.66
C GLY A 109 1.89 -9.77 7.01
N TRP A 110 1.33 -10.98 6.93
CA TRP A 110 2.04 -12.19 7.35
C TRP A 110 2.80 -12.92 6.24
N GLY A 111 3.65 -13.87 6.65
CA GLY A 111 4.37 -14.78 5.76
C GLY A 111 5.84 -14.42 5.58
N SER A 112 6.46 -14.96 4.54
CA SER A 112 7.92 -14.90 4.32
C SER A 112 8.50 -13.49 4.14
N GLY A 113 7.65 -12.50 3.83
CA GLY A 113 8.00 -11.08 3.71
C GLY A 113 7.98 -10.29 5.02
N SER A 114 7.56 -10.90 6.13
CA SER A 114 7.46 -10.25 7.44
C SER A 114 8.82 -10.13 8.16
N VAL A 115 8.91 -9.21 9.13
CA VAL A 115 10.12 -8.97 9.95
C VAL A 115 9.74 -8.76 11.42
N LEU A 116 10.74 -8.82 12.31
CA LEU A 116 10.52 -8.60 13.74
C LEU A 116 10.41 -7.10 14.10
N ASP A 117 9.35 -6.68 14.79
CA ASP A 117 9.11 -5.30 15.26
C ASP A 117 9.60 -5.12 16.72
N ARG A 118 10.05 -3.90 17.08
CA ARG A 118 10.74 -3.56 18.35
C ARG A 118 10.18 -2.33 19.08
N THR A 119 8.92 -1.93 18.88
CA THR A 119 8.35 -0.71 19.48
C THR A 119 7.61 -0.88 20.83
N VAL A 120 7.46 0.25 21.57
CA VAL A 120 6.70 0.37 22.84
C VAL A 120 6.09 1.77 22.95
N ALA A 121 4.80 1.90 23.32
CA ALA A 121 4.09 3.20 23.38
C ALA A 121 3.40 3.50 24.74
N ALA A 122 3.04 4.79 24.96
CA ALA A 122 2.60 5.43 26.21
C ALA A 122 1.13 5.96 26.19
N CYS A 123 0.62 6.42 27.35
CA CYS A 123 -0.82 6.48 27.69
C CYS A 123 -1.68 7.64 27.13
N VAL A 124 -2.88 7.30 26.65
CA VAL A 124 -4.06 8.14 26.29
C VAL A 124 -5.31 7.60 27.05
N PHE A 125 -6.56 8.02 26.80
CA PHE A 125 -7.75 7.21 27.17
C PHE A 125 -8.13 6.33 25.98
N TRP A 126 -8.35 5.04 26.22
CA TRP A 126 -8.52 4.06 25.14
C TRP A 126 -9.58 2.99 25.46
N ASP A 127 -10.17 2.44 24.41
CA ASP A 127 -10.91 1.16 24.40
C ASP A 127 -10.48 0.38 23.17
N PHE A 128 -10.00 -0.84 23.42
CA PHE A 128 -9.42 -1.74 22.42
C PHE A 128 -10.25 -3.01 22.27
N ASP A 129 -11.47 -3.05 22.83
CA ASP A 129 -12.41 -4.15 22.65
C ASP A 129 -13.37 -3.85 21.47
N ASP A 130 -12.97 -4.29 20.28
CA ASP A 130 -13.70 -4.03 19.03
C ASP A 130 -15.13 -4.61 19.01
N TRP A 131 -15.40 -5.58 19.88
CA TRP A 131 -16.69 -6.24 20.00
C TRP A 131 -17.62 -5.56 21.00
N ASN A 132 -17.14 -4.55 21.73
CA ASN A 132 -17.94 -3.76 22.66
C ASN A 132 -18.30 -2.38 22.09
N ALA A 133 -18.94 -2.39 20.92
CA ALA A 133 -19.39 -1.19 20.22
C ALA A 133 -20.23 -0.23 21.10
N ALA A 134 -20.96 -0.76 22.08
CA ALA A 134 -21.71 0.04 23.04
C ALA A 134 -20.80 0.84 23.98
N LEU A 135 -19.73 0.25 24.51
CA LEU A 135 -18.74 0.95 25.33
C LEU A 135 -17.99 2.00 24.49
N ALA A 136 -17.52 1.61 23.30
CA ALA A 136 -16.86 2.50 22.36
C ALA A 136 -17.69 3.76 22.08
N GLY A 137 -18.96 3.60 21.71
CA GLY A 137 -19.88 4.73 21.53
C GLY A 137 -20.06 5.57 22.79
N ASN A 138 -20.21 4.95 23.96
CA ASN A 138 -20.34 5.66 25.24
C ASN A 138 -19.09 6.48 25.60
N MET A 139 -17.89 5.98 25.30
CA MET A 139 -16.66 6.72 25.56
C MET A 139 -16.42 7.85 24.56
N ALA A 140 -16.93 7.72 23.33
CA ALA A 140 -16.87 8.79 22.34
C ALA A 140 -17.83 9.95 22.67
N TYR A 141 -18.85 9.71 23.50
CA TYR A 141 -19.84 10.71 23.86
C TYR A 141 -19.22 11.90 24.63
N GLY A 142 -19.34 13.10 24.08
CA GLY A 142 -18.84 14.34 24.70
C GLY A 142 -17.34 14.59 24.50
N GLU A 143 -16.67 13.74 23.73
CA GLU A 143 -15.29 13.95 23.28
C GLU A 143 -15.24 14.96 22.13
N ALA A 144 -14.21 15.80 22.09
CA ALA A 144 -14.07 16.80 21.03
C ALA A 144 -13.68 16.16 19.68
N VAL A 145 -12.99 15.02 19.73
CA VAL A 145 -12.58 14.19 18.59
C VAL A 145 -12.62 12.73 19.03
N ALA A 146 -13.16 11.84 18.20
CA ALA A 146 -13.00 10.40 18.36
C ALA A 146 -12.15 9.83 17.22
N LEU A 147 -11.03 9.21 17.55
CA LEU A 147 -10.18 8.50 16.59
C LEU A 147 -10.52 7.01 16.65
N VAL A 148 -11.02 6.46 15.55
CA VAL A 148 -11.33 5.03 15.42
C VAL A 148 -10.31 4.39 14.50
N PHE A 149 -9.60 3.40 15.02
CA PHE A 149 -8.61 2.62 14.27
C PHE A 149 -9.23 1.29 13.87
N THR A 150 -9.01 0.90 12.63
CA THR A 150 -9.48 -0.37 12.09
C THR A 150 -8.45 -0.93 11.12
N ASN A 151 -8.46 -2.24 10.94
CA ASN A 151 -7.56 -2.90 10.01
C ASN A 151 -8.25 -3.95 9.13
N SER A 152 -7.47 -4.47 8.17
CA SER A 152 -7.79 -5.65 7.38
C SER A 152 -6.51 -6.27 6.87
N ASP A 153 -6.31 -7.55 7.17
CA ASP A 153 -5.04 -8.23 6.99
C ASP A 153 -5.09 -9.37 5.96
N SER A 154 -3.93 -9.78 5.47
CA SER A 154 -3.73 -10.88 4.51
C SER A 154 -2.26 -11.32 4.49
N GLY A 155 -1.96 -12.47 3.88
CA GLY A 155 -0.58 -12.89 3.66
C GLY A 155 -0.45 -14.15 2.83
N GLU A 156 0.59 -14.94 3.08
CA GLU A 156 0.83 -16.20 2.35
C GLU A 156 -0.15 -17.33 2.78
N ASP A 157 -0.45 -18.22 1.84
CA ASP A 157 -1.46 -19.30 1.94
C ASP A 157 -1.09 -20.44 2.92
N ASP A 158 0.12 -20.43 3.49
CA ASP A 158 0.56 -21.42 4.47
C ASP A 158 0.03 -21.14 5.89
N ILE A 159 -0.54 -19.96 6.13
CA ILE A 159 -1.11 -19.54 7.41
C ILE A 159 -2.60 -19.18 7.23
N THR A 160 -3.42 -19.66 8.18
CA THR A 160 -4.84 -19.26 8.28
C THR A 160 -5.05 -18.35 9.49
N VAL A 161 -5.50 -17.11 9.24
CA VAL A 161 -5.83 -16.12 10.28
C VAL A 161 -7.30 -15.74 10.17
N ASP A 162 -8.06 -15.87 11.26
CA ASP A 162 -9.50 -15.60 11.31
C ASP A 162 -10.33 -16.24 10.18
N GLY A 163 -9.91 -17.44 9.76
CA GLY A 163 -10.55 -18.21 8.70
C GLY A 163 -10.17 -17.78 7.27
N ASN A 164 -9.26 -16.82 7.11
CA ASN A 164 -8.67 -16.42 5.82
C ASN A 164 -7.36 -17.18 5.64
N GLN A 165 -7.21 -17.92 4.54
CA GLN A 165 -6.01 -18.69 4.24
C GLN A 165 -5.21 -17.95 3.15
N GLY A 166 -4.25 -17.15 3.57
CA GLY A 166 -3.56 -16.19 2.72
C GLY A 166 -4.46 -15.07 2.20
N ASP A 167 -5.25 -15.37 1.17
CA ASP A 167 -6.21 -14.46 0.54
C ASP A 167 -7.36 -14.10 1.50
N ARG A 168 -7.84 -12.85 1.41
CA ARG A 168 -9.00 -12.39 2.18
C ARG A 168 -10.30 -12.97 1.62
N ASN A 169 -11.14 -13.49 2.49
CA ASN A 169 -12.47 -14.02 2.15
C ASN A 169 -13.47 -12.93 1.72
N ASN A 170 -13.22 -11.68 2.10
CA ASN A 170 -14.04 -10.52 1.76
C ASN A 170 -13.19 -9.24 1.82
N LEU A 171 -13.79 -8.10 1.45
CA LEU A 171 -13.18 -6.78 1.52
C LEU A 171 -13.82 -5.91 2.62
N THR A 172 -14.16 -6.46 3.77
CA THR A 172 -14.68 -5.68 4.92
C THR A 172 -13.58 -5.44 5.96
N ALA A 173 -13.80 -4.48 6.85
CA ALA A 173 -12.93 -4.30 8.00
C ALA A 173 -12.90 -5.60 8.84
N TRP A 174 -11.72 -5.95 9.36
CA TRP A 174 -11.57 -7.06 10.30
C TRP A 174 -12.05 -6.65 11.69
N HIS A 175 -12.20 -7.63 12.59
CA HIS A 175 -12.52 -7.41 14.01
C HIS A 175 -13.76 -6.54 14.25
N ASN A 176 -14.82 -6.67 13.45
CA ASN A 176 -16.05 -5.88 13.62
C ASN A 176 -15.86 -4.36 13.39
N GLY A 177 -14.81 -3.95 12.68
CA GLY A 177 -14.43 -2.55 12.50
C GLY A 177 -15.53 -1.66 11.92
N ASP A 178 -16.32 -2.15 10.96
CA ASP A 178 -17.41 -1.37 10.35
C ASP A 178 -18.50 -1.00 11.39
N ASP A 179 -18.90 -1.96 12.22
CA ASP A 179 -19.89 -1.75 13.29
C ASP A 179 -19.32 -0.88 14.42
N LEU A 180 -18.01 -1.00 14.71
CA LEU A 180 -17.30 -0.16 15.67
C LEU A 180 -17.32 1.31 15.22
N ILE A 181 -16.97 1.58 13.96
CA ILE A 181 -17.00 2.91 13.35
C ILE A 181 -18.42 3.51 13.44
N LEU A 182 -19.44 2.73 13.04
CA LEU A 182 -20.83 3.19 13.08
C LEU A 182 -21.29 3.52 14.50
N ALA A 183 -20.93 2.72 15.49
CA ALA A 183 -21.31 2.95 16.88
C ALA A 183 -20.67 4.22 17.46
N VAL A 184 -19.41 4.49 17.13
CA VAL A 184 -18.72 5.72 17.52
C VAL A 184 -19.31 6.93 16.82
N ALA A 185 -19.47 6.85 15.50
CA ALA A 185 -20.01 7.94 14.70
C ALA A 185 -21.47 8.27 15.09
N ALA A 186 -22.23 7.32 15.62
CA ALA A 186 -23.56 7.57 16.17
C ALA A 186 -23.55 8.44 17.45
N GLN A 187 -22.44 8.46 18.20
CA GLN A 187 -22.31 9.17 19.49
C GLN A 187 -21.39 10.38 19.45
N ASN A 188 -20.49 10.48 18.45
CA ASN A 188 -19.56 11.59 18.29
C ASN A 188 -19.68 12.19 16.88
N ASN A 189 -19.91 13.51 16.80
CA ASN A 189 -20.08 14.24 15.55
C ASN A 189 -18.78 14.66 14.87
N ASN A 190 -17.63 14.29 15.43
CA ASN A 190 -16.29 14.53 14.93
C ASN A 190 -15.47 13.25 15.03
N THR A 191 -15.87 12.26 14.24
CA THR A 191 -15.22 10.95 14.16
C THR A 191 -14.21 10.96 13.02
N ILE A 192 -12.98 10.56 13.32
CA ILE A 192 -11.88 10.41 12.35
C ILE A 192 -11.54 8.93 12.31
N VAL A 193 -11.59 8.33 11.13
CA VAL A 193 -11.27 6.90 10.93
C VAL A 193 -9.85 6.77 10.40
N VAL A 194 -9.04 5.93 11.03
CA VAL A 194 -7.70 5.55 10.59
C VAL A 194 -7.74 4.09 10.16
N VAL A 195 -7.32 3.80 8.92
CA VAL A 195 -7.37 2.46 8.34
C VAL A 195 -5.96 1.96 8.04
N ASN A 196 -5.53 0.90 8.72
CA ASN A 196 -4.31 0.17 8.41
C ASN A 196 -4.67 -1.11 7.65
N SER A 197 -4.43 -1.15 6.34
CA SER A 197 -4.93 -2.23 5.49
C SER A 197 -3.92 -2.63 4.42
N VAL A 198 -3.79 -3.95 4.24
CA VAL A 198 -2.98 -4.58 3.19
C VAL A 198 -3.50 -4.32 1.77
N GLY A 199 -4.77 -3.93 1.65
CA GLY A 199 -5.43 -3.71 0.35
C GLY A 199 -6.77 -2.98 0.46
N PRO A 200 -7.54 -2.88 -0.63
CA PRO A 200 -8.81 -2.14 -0.63
C PRO A 200 -9.86 -2.75 0.32
N LEU A 201 -10.81 -1.91 0.74
CA LEU A 201 -12.01 -2.27 1.52
C LEU A 201 -13.26 -1.68 0.88
N ILE A 202 -14.39 -2.37 0.99
CA ILE A 202 -15.71 -1.83 0.70
C ILE A 202 -16.19 -1.08 1.94
N ILE A 203 -16.02 0.24 1.92
CA ILE A 203 -16.29 1.14 3.05
C ILE A 203 -17.66 1.84 2.97
N GLU A 204 -18.48 1.48 1.98
CA GLU A 204 -19.83 2.03 1.78
C GLU A 204 -20.73 1.99 3.02
N PRO A 205 -20.65 1.00 3.95
CA PRO A 205 -21.51 0.99 5.13
C PRO A 205 -21.42 2.25 6.01
N TRP A 206 -20.28 2.95 6.01
CA TRP A 206 -20.03 4.07 6.92
C TRP A 206 -19.48 5.33 6.26
N ILE A 207 -18.84 5.28 5.09
CA ILE A 207 -18.12 6.43 4.50
C ILE A 207 -18.96 7.69 4.30
N GLU A 208 -20.28 7.57 4.09
CA GLU A 208 -21.20 8.70 3.94
C GLU A 208 -21.88 9.14 5.25
N HIS A 209 -21.51 8.54 6.38
CA HIS A 209 -22.08 8.91 7.68
C HIS A 209 -21.68 10.36 8.04
N PRO A 210 -22.63 11.26 8.35
CA PRO A 210 -22.38 12.71 8.44
C PRO A 210 -21.45 13.12 9.59
N ASN A 211 -21.24 12.22 10.55
CA ASN A 211 -20.36 12.43 11.69
C ASN A 211 -18.94 11.90 11.47
N ILE A 212 -18.66 11.27 10.33
CA ILE A 212 -17.31 10.90 9.90
C ILE A 212 -16.73 12.08 9.13
N THR A 213 -15.74 12.69 9.74
CA THR A 213 -15.21 13.99 9.36
C THR A 213 -13.86 13.89 8.68
N ALA A 214 -13.11 12.81 8.91
CA ALA A 214 -11.93 12.50 8.12
C ALA A 214 -11.70 10.99 8.03
N VAL A 215 -11.05 10.56 6.95
CA VAL A 215 -10.62 9.17 6.73
C VAL A 215 -9.16 9.19 6.30
N VAL A 216 -8.31 8.60 7.14
CA VAL A 216 -6.87 8.48 6.94
C VAL A 216 -6.56 7.04 6.59
N TRP A 217 -6.15 6.80 5.36
CA TRP A 217 -5.73 5.49 4.88
C TRP A 217 -4.22 5.37 5.06
N ALA A 218 -3.82 4.78 6.18
CA ALA A 218 -2.43 4.68 6.60
C ALA A 218 -1.67 3.57 5.86
N GLY A 219 -2.38 2.55 5.37
CA GLY A 219 -1.75 1.40 4.72
C GLY A 219 -1.00 0.56 5.75
N ILE A 220 0.26 0.25 5.46
CA ILE A 220 1.10 -0.65 6.26
C ILE A 220 2.47 0.01 6.43
N GLN A 221 2.77 0.54 7.62
CA GLN A 221 3.86 1.52 7.81
C GLN A 221 5.07 0.98 8.62
N GLY A 222 5.02 -0.28 9.04
CA GLY A 222 6.05 -0.89 9.88
C GLY A 222 6.21 -0.19 11.24
N GLN A 223 7.41 -0.32 11.82
CA GLN A 223 7.68 0.05 13.20
C GLN A 223 7.45 1.53 13.58
N GLU A 224 7.34 2.45 12.63
CA GLU A 224 7.11 3.89 12.95
C GLU A 224 5.65 4.34 12.73
N VAL A 225 4.72 3.40 12.51
CA VAL A 225 3.31 3.66 12.18
C VAL A 225 2.64 4.71 13.07
N GLY A 226 2.76 4.59 14.40
CA GLY A 226 2.15 5.56 15.32
C GLY A 226 2.75 6.96 15.21
N ASN A 227 4.06 7.06 14.97
CA ASN A 227 4.74 8.35 14.79
C ASN A 227 4.37 9.00 13.45
N ALA A 228 4.31 8.20 12.37
CA ALA A 228 3.93 8.65 11.04
C ALA A 228 2.47 9.13 10.98
N ILE A 229 1.54 8.35 11.54
CA ILE A 229 0.13 8.75 11.65
C ILE A 229 0.00 10.04 12.47
N ALA A 230 0.70 10.15 13.59
CA ALA A 230 0.67 11.36 14.42
C ALA A 230 1.21 12.59 13.67
N ASP A 231 2.26 12.45 12.86
CA ASP A 231 2.80 13.55 12.06
C ASP A 231 1.78 14.09 11.07
N VAL A 232 1.02 13.20 10.43
CA VAL A 232 -0.08 13.58 9.53
C VAL A 232 -1.21 14.21 10.33
N LEU A 233 -1.76 13.52 11.34
CA LEU A 233 -2.91 13.98 12.11
C LEU A 233 -2.72 15.38 12.71
N TYR A 234 -1.50 15.73 13.16
CA TYR A 234 -1.19 17.03 13.74
C TYR A 234 -0.55 18.04 12.76
N GLY A 235 -0.42 17.68 11.48
CA GLY A 235 0.11 18.58 10.45
C GLY A 235 1.60 18.86 10.55
N ALA A 236 2.37 18.00 11.23
CA ALA A 236 3.83 18.00 11.10
C ALA A 236 4.27 17.51 9.71
N TYR A 237 3.43 16.70 9.06
CA TYR A 237 3.53 16.30 7.67
C TYR A 237 2.22 16.59 6.93
N ASN A 238 2.32 17.12 5.71
CA ASN A 238 1.16 17.32 4.83
C ASN A 238 0.90 16.02 4.05
N PRO A 239 -0.26 15.36 4.19
CA PRO A 239 -0.50 14.09 3.51
C PRO A 239 -0.35 14.27 2.00
N SER A 240 0.51 13.43 1.43
CA SER A 240 0.91 13.46 0.02
C SER A 240 0.70 12.12 -0.69
N GLY A 241 0.38 11.07 0.06
CA GLY A 241 0.14 9.74 -0.47
C GLY A 241 -1.04 9.75 -1.44
N LYS A 242 -0.96 8.90 -2.46
CA LYS A 242 -2.04 8.63 -3.41
C LYS A 242 -2.30 7.13 -3.45
N LEU A 243 -3.54 6.72 -3.62
CA LEU A 243 -3.91 5.31 -3.64
C LEU A 243 -3.17 4.54 -4.76
N PRO A 244 -2.47 3.44 -4.44
CA PRO A 244 -1.82 2.59 -5.45
C PRO A 244 -2.78 1.57 -6.09
N TYR A 245 -4.06 1.59 -5.72
CA TYR A 245 -5.14 0.72 -6.21
C TYR A 245 -6.48 1.46 -6.16
N THR A 246 -7.50 0.93 -6.81
CA THR A 246 -8.86 1.48 -6.78
C THR A 246 -9.62 0.98 -5.55
N ILE A 247 -10.35 1.86 -4.86
CA ILE A 247 -11.33 1.47 -3.82
C ILE A 247 -12.74 1.53 -4.43
N ALA A 248 -13.35 0.36 -4.62
CA ALA A 248 -14.66 0.20 -5.23
C ALA A 248 -15.82 0.51 -4.27
N LYS A 249 -17.04 0.61 -4.83
CA LYS A 249 -18.28 0.67 -4.04
C LYS A 249 -18.87 -0.71 -3.79
N ASP A 250 -18.68 -1.62 -4.74
CA ASP A 250 -19.08 -3.02 -4.60
C ASP A 250 -17.90 -3.94 -4.91
N PHE A 251 -17.85 -5.08 -4.24
CA PHE A 251 -16.86 -6.13 -4.49
C PHE A 251 -16.95 -6.66 -5.93
N ALA A 252 -18.16 -6.73 -6.48
CA ALA A 252 -18.40 -7.20 -7.84
C ALA A 252 -17.93 -6.23 -8.94
N ASP A 253 -17.55 -5.00 -8.58
CA ASP A 253 -16.99 -4.04 -9.54
C ASP A 253 -15.54 -4.40 -9.93
N TYR A 254 -14.85 -5.25 -9.16
CA TYR A 254 -13.51 -5.70 -9.52
C TYR A 254 -13.55 -6.78 -10.63
N PRO A 255 -12.66 -6.69 -11.63
CA PRO A 255 -12.65 -7.60 -12.77
C PRO A 255 -12.23 -9.03 -12.41
N ALA A 256 -11.38 -9.17 -11.41
CA ALA A 256 -10.83 -10.43 -10.96
C ALA A 256 -11.42 -10.80 -9.59
N GLN A 257 -11.78 -12.06 -9.44
CA GLN A 257 -12.40 -12.63 -8.26
C GLN A 257 -11.55 -13.81 -7.80
N LEU A 258 -11.56 -14.09 -6.49
CA LEU A 258 -10.85 -15.26 -5.97
C LEU A 258 -11.52 -16.54 -6.53
N ILE A 259 -10.74 -17.37 -7.22
CA ILE A 259 -11.21 -18.65 -7.77
C ILE A 259 -10.74 -19.76 -6.84
N THR A 260 -11.66 -20.31 -6.06
CA THR A 260 -11.42 -21.53 -5.27
C THR A 260 -11.95 -22.73 -6.05
N ASP A 261 -11.19 -23.84 -6.06
CA ASP A 261 -11.64 -25.10 -6.66
C ASP A 261 -12.08 -26.08 -5.59
N ASP A 262 -13.39 -26.15 -5.36
CA ASP A 262 -13.99 -27.09 -4.41
C ASP A 262 -14.14 -28.52 -4.99
N SER A 263 -13.71 -28.76 -6.23
CA SER A 263 -13.86 -30.05 -6.91
C SER A 263 -12.83 -31.10 -6.49
N GLY A 264 -11.81 -30.70 -5.70
CA GLY A 264 -10.72 -31.56 -5.26
C GLY A 264 -9.66 -31.85 -6.32
N SER A 265 -9.60 -31.03 -7.38
CA SER A 265 -8.48 -31.04 -8.32
C SER A 265 -7.19 -30.58 -7.63
N GLU A 266 -6.06 -31.22 -7.95
CA GLU A 266 -4.74 -30.78 -7.48
C GLU A 266 -4.25 -29.53 -8.24
N ILE A 267 -4.87 -29.22 -9.38
CA ILE A 267 -4.51 -28.08 -10.25
C ILE A 267 -5.74 -27.20 -10.44
N VAL A 268 -5.66 -25.97 -9.95
CA VAL A 268 -6.63 -24.91 -10.22
C VAL A 268 -6.28 -24.24 -11.54
N THR A 269 -7.24 -24.12 -12.45
CA THR A 269 -7.07 -23.35 -13.70
C THR A 269 -7.68 -21.97 -13.53
N ILE A 270 -6.89 -20.93 -13.77
CA ILE A 270 -7.32 -19.53 -13.66
C ILE A 270 -7.18 -18.91 -15.06
N ASP A 271 -8.32 -18.60 -15.67
CA ASP A 271 -8.37 -17.95 -16.98
C ASP A 271 -8.44 -16.43 -16.79
N TYR A 272 -7.39 -15.72 -17.20
CA TYR A 272 -7.27 -14.25 -17.10
C TYR A 272 -8.07 -13.56 -18.21
N THR A 273 -9.39 -13.74 -18.18
CA THR A 273 -10.31 -13.26 -19.22
C THR A 273 -10.44 -11.74 -19.29
N GLU A 274 -10.12 -11.05 -18.20
CA GLU A 274 -10.04 -9.59 -18.08
C GLU A 274 -8.85 -9.00 -18.86
N GLY A 275 -7.84 -9.81 -19.16
CA GLY A 275 -6.67 -9.41 -19.95
C GLY A 275 -5.94 -8.20 -19.34
N LEU A 276 -5.83 -7.11 -20.10
CA LEU A 276 -5.12 -5.90 -19.66
C LEU A 276 -5.98 -4.98 -18.78
N PHE A 277 -7.27 -5.27 -18.64
CA PHE A 277 -8.22 -4.44 -17.92
C PHE A 277 -8.32 -4.90 -16.46
N ILE A 278 -7.26 -4.61 -15.71
CA ILE A 278 -7.17 -4.82 -14.26
C ILE A 278 -7.18 -3.49 -13.52
N ASP A 279 -7.66 -3.48 -12.27
CA ASP A 279 -7.80 -2.29 -11.41
C ASP A 279 -8.43 -1.11 -12.19
N TYR A 280 -7.89 0.10 -12.11
CA TYR A 280 -8.47 1.31 -12.71
C TYR A 280 -8.74 1.19 -14.22
N ARG A 281 -7.97 0.38 -14.95
CA ARG A 281 -8.19 0.16 -16.39
C ARG A 281 -9.53 -0.54 -16.63
N HIS A 282 -9.94 -1.43 -15.73
CA HIS A 282 -11.27 -2.03 -15.78
C HIS A 282 -12.36 -1.00 -15.53
N PHE A 283 -12.21 -0.20 -14.47
CA PHE A 283 -13.20 0.82 -14.09
C PHE A 283 -13.40 1.85 -15.22
N ASP A 284 -12.31 2.30 -15.83
CA ASP A 284 -12.33 3.18 -17.01
C ASP A 284 -13.04 2.53 -18.20
N GLN A 285 -12.66 1.29 -18.53
CA GLN A 285 -13.20 0.56 -19.69
C GLN A 285 -14.69 0.19 -19.53
N ALA A 286 -15.09 -0.18 -18.31
CA ALA A 286 -16.46 -0.57 -17.97
C ALA A 286 -17.34 0.62 -17.58
N ASN A 287 -16.77 1.83 -17.51
CA ASN A 287 -17.45 3.06 -17.07
C ASN A 287 -18.10 2.88 -15.68
N ILE A 288 -17.35 2.29 -14.76
CA ILE A 288 -17.71 2.10 -13.35
C ILE A 288 -17.06 3.22 -12.54
N THR A 289 -17.84 3.93 -11.72
CA THR A 289 -17.31 4.99 -10.86
C THR A 289 -16.92 4.40 -9.49
N PRO A 290 -15.62 4.39 -9.13
CA PRO A 290 -15.19 3.89 -7.83
C PRO A 290 -15.62 4.82 -6.69
N ARG A 291 -15.42 4.40 -5.43
CA ARG A 291 -15.51 5.30 -4.28
C ARG A 291 -14.31 6.24 -4.25
N PHE A 292 -13.11 5.68 -4.40
CA PHE A 292 -11.86 6.42 -4.59
C PHE A 292 -11.07 5.80 -5.73
N GLU A 293 -10.70 6.61 -6.71
CA GLU A 293 -9.96 6.18 -7.89
C GLU A 293 -8.49 5.89 -7.58
N PHE A 294 -7.86 5.05 -8.40
CA PHE A 294 -6.41 4.91 -8.43
C PHE A 294 -5.74 6.28 -8.55
N GLY A 295 -4.72 6.53 -7.74
CA GLY A 295 -4.00 7.79 -7.72
C GLY A 295 -4.73 8.93 -6.99
N SER A 296 -5.87 8.70 -6.34
CA SER A 296 -6.54 9.71 -5.53
C SER A 296 -5.91 9.85 -4.14
N GLY A 297 -6.03 11.06 -3.56
CA GLY A 297 -5.55 11.38 -2.23
C GLY A 297 -5.55 12.89 -2.00
N LEU A 298 -6.17 13.33 -0.91
CA LEU A 298 -6.28 14.73 -0.50
C LEU A 298 -4.98 15.22 0.14
N SER A 299 -4.85 16.53 0.21
CA SER A 299 -3.78 17.25 0.90
C SER A 299 -4.40 18.35 1.76
N TYR A 300 -3.67 18.90 2.74
CA TYR A 300 -4.10 20.09 3.50
C TYR A 300 -4.07 21.38 2.67
N THR A 301 -3.62 21.30 1.42
CA THR A 301 -3.69 22.37 0.44
C THR A 301 -4.24 21.86 -0.88
N THR A 302 -4.58 22.78 -1.77
CA THR A 302 -5.01 22.47 -3.14
C THR A 302 -3.96 22.86 -4.15
N PHE A 303 -3.89 22.12 -5.25
CA PHE A 303 -2.96 22.36 -6.35
C PHE A 303 -3.74 22.76 -7.62
N THR A 304 -3.11 23.56 -8.48
CA THR A 304 -3.67 23.92 -9.79
C THR A 304 -2.60 23.67 -10.85
N TYR A 305 -2.96 22.91 -11.87
CA TYR A 305 -2.10 22.59 -13.00
C TYR A 305 -2.37 23.55 -14.16
N SER A 306 -1.31 24.06 -14.78
CA SER A 306 -1.38 24.93 -15.95
C SER A 306 -0.18 24.72 -16.86
N GLU A 307 -0.24 25.28 -18.08
CA GLU A 307 0.91 25.36 -18.99
C GLU A 307 1.49 24.00 -19.43
N LEU A 308 0.64 23.00 -19.72
CA LEU A 308 1.10 21.74 -20.31
C LEU A 308 1.78 22.00 -21.67
N ALA A 309 3.05 21.63 -21.76
CA ALA A 309 3.84 21.73 -22.99
C ALA A 309 4.36 20.35 -23.40
N VAL A 310 4.07 19.95 -24.63
CA VAL A 310 4.58 18.70 -25.22
C VAL A 310 5.53 19.08 -26.35
N THR A 311 6.79 18.66 -26.24
CA THR A 311 7.81 18.92 -27.27
C THR A 311 8.29 17.59 -27.85
N PRO A 312 8.21 17.38 -29.17
CA PRO A 312 8.79 16.20 -29.80
C PRO A 312 10.32 16.28 -29.71
N ILE A 313 10.95 15.19 -29.29
CA ILE A 313 12.42 15.07 -29.30
C ILE A 313 12.84 14.48 -30.64
N GLN A 314 13.75 15.16 -31.34
CA GLN A 314 14.21 14.79 -32.68
C GLN A 314 15.33 13.74 -32.70
N SER A 315 15.55 12.99 -31.62
CA SER A 315 16.49 11.87 -31.65
C SER A 315 15.79 10.65 -32.23
N SER A 316 16.03 10.37 -33.51
CA SER A 316 16.02 8.99 -33.98
C SER A 316 17.13 8.27 -33.21
N ASP A 317 16.77 7.48 -32.21
CA ASP A 317 17.71 6.55 -31.61
C ASP A 317 17.96 5.46 -32.67
N THR A 318 18.90 5.72 -33.59
CA THR A 318 19.25 4.80 -34.68
C THR A 318 19.79 3.47 -34.15
N ASP A 319 20.14 3.42 -32.86
CA ASP A 319 20.63 2.24 -32.17
C ASP A 319 19.52 1.19 -31.91
N GLN A 320 18.26 1.51 -32.22
CA GLN A 320 17.09 0.66 -31.93
C GLN A 320 16.16 0.41 -33.13
N GLU A 321 16.52 0.83 -34.34
CA GLU A 321 15.73 0.58 -35.56
C GLU A 321 15.49 -0.93 -35.76
N ASP A 322 16.49 -1.75 -35.47
CA ASP A 322 16.39 -3.22 -35.54
C ASP A 322 15.38 -3.78 -34.54
N LEU A 323 15.23 -3.16 -33.35
CA LEU A 323 14.25 -3.58 -32.33
C LEU A 323 12.83 -3.18 -32.70
N ILE A 324 12.67 -1.98 -33.28
CA ILE A 324 11.39 -1.50 -33.79
C ILE A 324 10.93 -2.37 -34.96
N ALA A 325 11.83 -2.65 -35.90
CA ALA A 325 11.56 -3.54 -37.02
C ALA A 325 11.25 -4.97 -36.54
N ALA A 326 11.96 -5.49 -35.52
CA ALA A 326 11.62 -6.79 -34.94
C ALA A 326 10.20 -6.78 -34.35
N TRP A 327 9.83 -5.76 -33.57
CA TRP A 327 8.49 -5.63 -32.99
C TRP A 327 7.39 -5.52 -34.06
N GLU A 328 7.59 -4.69 -35.09
CA GLU A 328 6.65 -4.52 -36.22
C GLU A 328 6.45 -5.82 -37.01
N ASN A 329 7.44 -6.71 -37.01
CA ASN A 329 7.39 -8.02 -37.68
C ASN A 329 7.06 -9.18 -36.73
N GLU A 330 6.66 -8.91 -35.48
CA GLU A 330 6.37 -9.92 -34.44
C GLU A 330 7.59 -10.84 -34.12
N GLU A 331 8.80 -10.35 -34.33
CA GLU A 331 10.05 -11.04 -34.03
C GLU A 331 10.52 -10.76 -32.59
N ALA A 332 11.21 -11.72 -31.98
CA ALA A 332 11.74 -11.58 -30.63
C ALA A 332 12.93 -10.60 -30.61
N SER A 333 12.93 -9.68 -29.65
CA SER A 333 14.08 -8.80 -29.39
C SER A 333 15.29 -9.58 -28.85
N PRO A 334 16.52 -9.08 -29.02
CA PRO A 334 17.74 -9.69 -28.49
C PRO A 334 17.67 -9.85 -26.96
N ILE A 335 18.17 -10.97 -26.45
CA ILE A 335 18.26 -11.23 -25.01
C ILE A 335 19.44 -10.43 -24.44
N ALA A 336 19.14 -9.33 -23.74
CA ALA A 336 20.09 -8.56 -22.95
C ALA A 336 19.47 -8.22 -21.57
N GLU A 337 20.31 -7.91 -20.57
CA GLU A 337 19.83 -7.55 -19.23
C GLU A 337 18.90 -6.33 -19.30
N GLY A 338 17.65 -6.50 -18.85
CA GLY A 338 16.67 -5.41 -18.76
C GLY A 338 15.96 -5.04 -20.07
N PHE A 339 16.09 -5.81 -21.16
CA PHE A 339 15.40 -5.48 -22.42
C PHE A 339 14.05 -6.19 -22.55
N SER A 340 13.00 -5.49 -22.14
CA SER A 340 12.13 -4.90 -23.16
C SER A 340 12.38 -3.40 -23.10
N THR A 341 13.14 -2.84 -24.04
CA THR A 341 12.86 -1.46 -24.43
C THR A 341 11.49 -1.48 -25.11
N ALA A 342 10.43 -1.57 -24.30
CA ALA A 342 9.23 -0.86 -24.63
C ALA A 342 9.69 0.59 -24.63
N LEU A 343 10.13 1.05 -25.80
CA LEU A 343 10.29 2.44 -26.08
C LEU A 343 9.07 3.15 -25.49
N ALA A 344 9.32 4.33 -24.95
CA ALA A 344 8.43 5.43 -25.20
C ALA A 344 8.19 5.53 -26.72
N CYS A 345 7.34 4.65 -27.27
CA CYS A 345 6.73 4.78 -28.59
C CYS A 345 5.60 5.80 -28.44
N ILE A 346 6.01 6.99 -28.03
CA ILE A 346 5.48 8.26 -28.44
C ILE A 346 6.76 9.03 -28.78
N PRO A 347 6.90 9.65 -29.97
CA PRO A 347 7.91 10.69 -30.16
C PRO A 347 7.65 11.80 -29.12
N GLY A 348 8.28 11.68 -27.96
CA GLY A 348 7.89 12.42 -26.77
C GLY A 348 8.42 11.75 -25.50
N ASN A 349 9.74 11.76 -25.30
CA ASN A 349 10.21 11.79 -23.91
C ASN A 349 9.77 13.15 -23.34
N PHE A 350 9.00 13.13 -22.27
CA PHE A 350 8.58 14.32 -21.55
C PHE A 350 9.80 14.93 -20.87
N GLN A 351 10.46 15.89 -21.51
CA GLN A 351 11.12 16.94 -20.73
C GLN A 351 10.08 17.99 -20.40
N GLY A 352 9.28 17.71 -19.37
CA GLY A 352 8.66 18.78 -18.62
C GLY A 352 9.78 19.62 -18.02
N ARG A 353 10.06 20.79 -18.59
CA ARG A 353 10.62 21.88 -17.78
C ARG A 353 9.47 22.43 -16.96
N GLU A 354 9.10 21.68 -15.95
CA GLU A 354 8.15 22.14 -14.96
C GLU A 354 8.90 23.16 -14.10
N HIS A 355 8.43 24.41 -14.14
CA HIS A 355 8.86 25.41 -13.16
C HIS A 355 8.13 25.09 -11.85
N TRP A 356 8.43 23.94 -11.24
CA TRP A 356 7.99 23.69 -9.87
C TRP A 356 8.76 24.64 -8.97
N THR A 357 8.10 25.67 -8.48
CA THR A 357 8.45 26.20 -7.18
C THR A 357 8.07 25.10 -6.18
N CYS A 358 9.01 24.18 -5.95
CA CYS A 358 8.95 23.03 -5.05
C CYS A 358 7.79 23.11 -4.03
N ILE A 359 6.72 22.35 -4.29
CA ILE A 359 5.78 21.99 -3.24
C ILE A 359 6.02 20.51 -3.01
N ARG A 360 6.59 20.16 -1.86
CA ARG A 360 7.14 18.83 -1.55
C ARG A 360 6.10 17.70 -1.47
N ASP A 361 4.82 17.98 -1.75
CA ASP A 361 3.71 17.18 -1.24
C ASP A 361 2.61 16.86 -2.29
N GLU A 362 2.86 17.04 -3.59
CA GLU A 362 1.91 16.63 -4.66
C GLU A 362 2.55 15.64 -5.64
N ILE A 363 1.77 14.62 -6.03
CA ILE A 363 2.19 13.57 -6.98
C ILE A 363 1.47 13.79 -8.32
N PRO A 364 2.09 14.51 -9.28
CA PRO A 364 1.52 14.66 -10.62
C PRO A 364 1.48 13.32 -11.36
N GLN A 365 0.35 13.01 -11.99
CA GLN A 365 0.15 11.77 -12.74
C GLN A 365 -0.09 12.06 -14.21
N PHE A 366 0.53 11.26 -15.08
CA PHE A 366 0.42 11.40 -16.52
C PHE A 366 -0.14 10.12 -17.15
N TYR A 367 -1.31 10.22 -17.78
CA TYR A 367 -2.01 9.11 -18.42
C TYR A 367 -2.00 9.25 -19.94
N ILE A 368 -1.63 8.17 -20.64
CA ILE A 368 -1.60 8.11 -22.10
C ILE A 368 -2.71 7.20 -22.59
N PHE A 369 -3.58 7.74 -23.45
CA PHE A 369 -4.56 6.96 -24.19
C PHE A 369 -4.04 6.69 -25.60
N ARG A 370 -3.76 5.41 -25.92
CA ARG A 370 -3.34 5.01 -27.27
C ARG A 370 -4.57 4.94 -28.18
N PRO A 371 -4.52 5.52 -29.40
CA PRO A 371 -5.63 5.41 -30.34
C PRO A 371 -5.81 3.96 -30.82
N PRO A 372 -7.03 3.57 -31.24
CA PRO A 372 -7.26 2.28 -31.88
C PRO A 372 -6.38 2.12 -33.13
N LEU A 373 -5.74 0.96 -33.30
CA LEU A 373 -4.81 0.64 -34.41
C LEU A 373 -5.37 0.94 -35.82
N ALA A 374 -6.69 0.98 -36.00
CA ALA A 374 -7.35 1.21 -37.28
C ALA A 374 -7.12 2.60 -37.92
N SER A 375 -6.53 3.58 -37.21
CA SER A 375 -6.28 4.92 -37.74
C SER A 375 -4.86 5.17 -38.24
N LEU A 376 -3.93 4.23 -38.10
CA LEU A 376 -2.50 4.43 -38.45
C LEU A 376 -2.14 4.08 -39.90
N HIS A 377 -3.05 3.49 -40.68
CA HIS A 377 -2.83 3.15 -42.09
C HIS A 377 -3.45 4.14 -43.10
N GLN A 378 -3.87 5.33 -42.66
CA GLN A 378 -4.34 6.40 -43.54
C GLN A 378 -3.60 7.71 -43.28
N SER A 379 -2.32 7.77 -43.64
CA SER A 379 -1.62 9.04 -43.89
C SER A 379 -0.47 8.84 -44.86
#